data_AF-A0A2S9SQG7-F1
#
_entry.id   AF-A0A2S9SQG7-F1
#
_cell.length_a   1.000
_cell.length_b   1.000
_cell.length_c   1.000
_cell.angle_alpha   90.00
_cell.angle_beta   90.00
_cell.angle_gamma   90.00
#
_symmetry.space_group_name_H-M   'P 1'
#
loop_
_entity.id
_entity.type
_entity.pdbx_description
1 polymer ?
#
loop_
_entity_poly.entity_id
_entity_poly.type
_entity_poly.pdbx_seq_one_letter_code
_entity_poly.pdbx_strand_id
1 'polypeptide(L)'
;MLYLSRLGGVFIFLSFVFSIYSYFFDNKLKMISVILIWLAFFILFFTIKSKKLILTLLFFTLISFLYSYFNNFYIDIKKAFSVNLYLLTLLISVGFLKLITTPKKDKEELPRGKISFIKTYLGVHLFGSIINLSALLLVADKMYKKAKLSPLQIIVLTRSFASDAYWSPFFVAFAAALTYAPNLNAFSIISFGTVIAFIAFFITYLEVIKSKFDLDSFYGYPLSLQTLYLPLVLAFFVLITHYLYEDFKIILLI
;
A
#
# COMPACT_ATOMS: atom_id res chain seq x y z
N MET A 1 16.11 9.99 21.06
CA MET A 1 15.03 9.57 20.13
C MET A 1 15.46 9.62 18.67
N LEU A 2 15.94 10.76 18.14
CA LEU A 2 16.32 10.89 16.72
C LEU A 2 17.37 9.84 16.25
N TYR A 3 18.41 9.59 17.06
CA TYR A 3 19.44 8.59 16.75
C TYR A 3 18.88 7.17 16.65
N LEU A 4 18.01 6.77 17.59
CA LEU A 4 17.34 5.46 17.57
C LEU A 4 16.49 5.30 16.30
N SER A 5 15.75 6.34 15.90
CA SER A 5 14.96 6.32 14.68
C SER A 5 15.82 6.19 13.42
N ARG A 6 16.95 6.91 13.34
CA ARG A 6 17.89 6.80 12.21
C ARG A 6 18.49 5.40 12.12
N LEU A 7 18.93 4.84 13.25
CA LEU A 7 19.53 3.51 13.30
C LEU A 7 18.51 2.42 12.95
N GLY A 8 17.27 2.51 13.45
CA GLY A 8 16.17 1.64 13.04
C GLY A 8 15.89 1.73 11.53
N GLY A 9 15.94 2.94 10.95
CA GLY A 9 15.81 3.15 9.51
C GLY A 9 16.91 2.45 8.68
N VAL A 10 18.16 2.46 9.15
CA VAL A 10 19.26 1.73 8.50
C VAL A 10 18.98 0.23 8.49
N PHE A 11 18.51 -0.35 9.60
CA PHE A 11 18.18 -1.77 9.66
C PHE A 11 16.98 -2.14 8.78
N ILE A 12 15.97 -1.28 8.67
CA ILE A 12 14.87 -1.47 7.71
C ILE A 12 15.40 -1.50 6.28
N PHE A 13 16.26 -0.53 5.92
CA PHE A 13 16.83 -0.44 4.58
C PHE A 13 17.71 -1.65 4.24
N LEU A 14 18.60 -2.05 5.16
CA LEU A 14 19.43 -3.24 4.96
C LEU A 14 18.59 -4.50 4.84
N SER A 15 17.54 -4.66 5.66
CA SER A 15 16.61 -5.78 5.57
C SER A 15 15.96 -5.85 4.18
N PHE A 16 15.52 -4.71 3.64
CA PHE A 16 14.99 -4.60 2.28
C PHE A 16 16.02 -5.07 1.22
N VAL A 17 17.25 -4.57 1.26
CA VAL A 17 18.32 -4.94 0.30
C VAL A 17 18.63 -6.43 0.37
N PHE A 18 18.85 -6.96 1.57
CA PHE A 18 19.14 -8.39 1.75
C PHE A 18 17.94 -9.28 1.40
N SER A 19 16.71 -8.83 1.60
CA SER A 19 15.51 -9.58 1.24
C SER A 19 15.45 -9.81 -0.26
N ILE A 20 15.60 -8.74 -1.06
CA ILE A 20 15.66 -8.83 -2.53
C ILE A 20 16.83 -9.69 -2.98
N TYR A 21 18.04 -9.38 -2.49
CA TYR A 21 19.23 -10.12 -2.90
C TYR A 21 19.12 -11.62 -2.56
N SER A 22 18.59 -11.95 -1.39
CA SER A 22 18.44 -13.35 -0.95
C SER A 22 17.47 -14.15 -1.82
N TYR A 23 16.48 -13.50 -2.42
CA TYR A 23 15.53 -14.15 -3.29
C TYR A 23 16.17 -14.56 -4.62
N PHE A 24 16.96 -13.67 -5.23
CA PHE A 24 17.52 -13.89 -6.56
C PHE A 24 18.86 -14.63 -6.55
N PHE A 25 19.67 -14.51 -5.50
CA PHE A 25 21.06 -14.97 -5.51
C PHE A 25 21.39 -15.99 -4.42
N ASP A 26 21.04 -15.72 -3.16
CA ASP A 26 21.38 -16.62 -2.05
C ASP A 26 20.35 -16.60 -0.91
N ASN A 27 19.55 -17.67 -0.85
CA ASN A 27 18.51 -17.85 0.18
C ASN A 27 19.08 -17.90 1.62
N LYS A 28 20.38 -18.18 1.82
CA LYS A 28 21.00 -18.14 3.15
C LYS A 28 20.96 -16.75 3.77
N LEU A 29 21.03 -15.71 2.93
CA LEU A 29 20.98 -14.30 3.37
C LEU A 29 19.58 -13.86 3.83
N LYS A 30 18.54 -14.66 3.56
CA LYS A 30 17.17 -14.37 4.02
C LYS A 30 17.11 -14.20 5.54
N MET A 31 17.87 -15.01 6.29
CA MET A 31 17.88 -14.92 7.76
C MET A 31 18.49 -13.61 8.26
N ILE A 32 19.46 -13.05 7.53
CA ILE A 32 20.05 -11.73 7.85
C ILE A 32 18.96 -10.65 7.74
N SER A 33 18.17 -10.69 6.68
CA SER A 33 17.03 -9.77 6.48
C SER A 33 16.03 -9.84 7.64
N VAL A 34 15.74 -11.06 8.12
CA VAL A 34 14.85 -11.29 9.27
C VAL A 34 15.44 -10.72 10.55
N ILE A 35 16.72 -10.98 10.83
CA ILE A 35 17.38 -10.45 12.03
C ILE A 35 17.37 -8.91 12.01
N LEU A 36 17.70 -8.30 10.87
CA LEU A 36 17.71 -6.84 10.70
C LEU A 36 16.34 -6.22 10.95
N ILE A 37 15.25 -6.78 10.40
CA ILE A 37 13.91 -6.19 10.59
C ILE A 37 13.42 -6.31 12.03
N TRP A 38 13.76 -7.41 12.71
CA TRP A 38 13.43 -7.58 14.12
C TRP A 38 14.27 -6.67 15.02
N LEU A 39 15.56 -6.48 14.73
CA LEU A 39 16.37 -5.46 15.41
C LEU A 39 15.77 -4.06 15.23
N ALA A 40 15.35 -3.72 14.01
CA ALA A 40 14.64 -2.46 13.76
C ALA A 40 13.37 -2.34 14.61
N PHE A 41 12.56 -3.41 14.68
CA PHE A 41 11.38 -3.44 15.53
C PHE A 41 11.72 -3.18 17.00
N PHE A 42 12.71 -3.87 17.58
CA PHE A 42 13.08 -3.70 18.99
C PHE A 42 13.55 -2.27 19.29
N ILE A 43 14.34 -1.67 18.39
CA ILE A 43 14.82 -0.29 18.55
C ILE A 43 13.66 0.71 18.44
N LEU A 44 12.83 0.56 17.41
CA LEU A 44 11.75 1.50 17.13
C LEU A 44 10.58 1.35 18.11
N PHE A 45 10.42 0.19 18.76
CA PHE A 45 9.39 -0.05 19.76
C PHE A 45 9.38 1.00 20.88
N PHE A 46 10.54 1.54 21.25
CA PHE A 46 10.67 2.60 22.26
C PHE A 46 10.26 3.99 21.77
N THR A 47 10.11 4.18 20.46
CA THR A 47 9.73 5.46 19.84
C THR A 47 8.22 5.59 19.61
N ILE A 48 7.47 4.49 19.70
CA ILE A 48 6.03 4.44 19.43
C ILE A 48 5.24 5.06 20.59
N LYS A 49 4.34 6.02 20.28
CA LYS A 49 3.50 6.71 21.27
C LYS A 49 2.49 5.78 21.96
N SER A 50 1.76 4.96 21.19
CA SER A 50 0.77 4.01 21.71
C SER A 50 1.18 2.58 21.35
N LYS A 51 1.54 1.80 22.36
CA LYS A 51 2.00 0.41 22.20
C LYS A 51 0.89 -0.62 22.40
N LYS A 52 -0.33 -0.18 22.74
CA LYS A 52 -1.45 -1.05 23.16
C LYS A 52 -1.74 -2.14 22.13
N LEU A 53 -1.94 -1.77 20.86
CA LEU A 53 -2.23 -2.74 19.79
C LEU A 53 -1.10 -3.77 19.63
N ILE A 54 0.15 -3.31 19.60
CA ILE A 54 1.33 -4.19 19.42
C ILE A 54 1.44 -5.15 20.61
N LEU A 55 1.33 -4.65 21.84
CA LEU A 55 1.38 -5.48 23.05
C LEU A 55 0.23 -6.49 23.11
N THR A 56 -0.99 -6.09 22.72
CA THR A 56 -2.14 -6.99 22.63
C THR A 56 -1.89 -8.09 21.60
N LEU A 57 -1.38 -7.77 20.42
CA LEU A 57 -1.05 -8.76 19.40
C LEU A 57 0.08 -9.70 19.84
N LEU A 58 1.12 -9.18 20.50
CA LEU A 58 2.20 -9.99 21.06
C LEU A 58 1.70 -10.93 22.17
N PHE A 59 0.78 -10.46 23.01
CA PHE A 59 0.15 -11.28 24.05
C PHE A 59 -0.65 -12.43 23.44
N PHE A 60 -1.50 -12.16 22.45
CA PHE A 60 -2.23 -13.23 21.75
C PHE A 60 -1.30 -14.18 20.99
N THR A 61 -0.22 -13.65 20.39
CA THR A 61 0.81 -14.47 19.75
C THR A 61 1.42 -15.44 20.78
N LEU A 62 1.80 -14.95 21.97
CA LEU A 62 2.34 -15.78 23.04
C LEU A 62 1.35 -16.88 23.47
N ILE A 63 0.06 -16.54 23.62
CA ILE A 63 -0.99 -17.53 23.93
C ILE A 63 -1.06 -18.60 22.84
N SER A 64 -1.06 -18.23 21.56
CA SER A 64 -1.09 -19.19 20.45
C SER A 64 0.14 -20.10 20.41
N PHE A 65 1.32 -19.57 20.72
CA PHE A 65 2.55 -20.36 20.84
C PHE A 65 2.48 -21.33 22.02
N LEU A 66 2.04 -20.88 23.19
CA LEU A 66 1.87 -21.74 24.37
C LEU A 66 0.86 -22.85 24.10
N TYR A 67 -0.29 -22.52 23.51
CA TYR A 67 -1.28 -23.51 23.10
C TYR A 67 -0.67 -24.55 22.15
N SER A 68 0.10 -24.10 21.15
CA SER A 68 0.74 -25.02 20.20
C SER A 68 1.77 -25.93 20.87
N TYR A 69 2.55 -25.38 21.81
CA TYR A 69 3.54 -26.12 22.57
C TYR A 69 2.90 -27.19 23.46
N PHE A 70 1.86 -26.83 24.24
CA PHE A 70 1.18 -27.77 25.14
C PHE A 70 0.42 -28.88 24.40
N ASN A 71 -0.01 -28.64 23.16
CA ASN A 71 -0.67 -29.64 22.32
C ASN A 71 0.32 -30.43 21.44
N ASN A 72 1.64 -30.23 21.60
CA ASN A 72 2.69 -30.86 20.79
C ASN A 72 2.53 -30.63 19.28
N PHE A 73 1.93 -29.49 18.88
CA PHE A 73 1.91 -29.10 17.48
C PHE A 73 3.31 -28.71 17.01
N TYR A 74 3.62 -28.98 15.75
CA TYR A 74 4.88 -28.56 15.14
C TYR A 74 4.94 -27.04 15.04
N ILE A 75 5.98 -26.44 15.61
CA ILE A 75 6.23 -24.99 15.58
C ILE A 75 7.46 -24.72 14.71
N ASP A 76 7.23 -24.22 13.50
CA ASP A 76 8.30 -23.71 12.64
C ASP A 76 8.72 -22.30 13.09
N ILE A 77 9.68 -22.24 14.02
CA ILE A 77 10.20 -20.98 14.56
C ILE A 77 10.77 -20.10 13.44
N LYS A 78 11.52 -20.68 12.49
CA LYS A 78 12.12 -19.90 11.39
C LYS A 78 11.03 -19.26 10.53
N LYS A 79 9.97 -19.99 10.21
CA LYS A 79 8.83 -19.46 9.47
C LYS A 79 8.05 -18.42 10.27
N ALA A 80 7.84 -18.62 11.57
CA ALA A 80 7.12 -17.65 12.40
C ALA A 80 7.74 -16.24 12.36
N PHE A 81 9.07 -16.15 12.35
CA PHE A 81 9.78 -14.86 12.25
C PHE A 81 9.94 -14.35 10.81
N SER A 82 9.81 -15.21 9.78
CA SER A 82 10.13 -14.87 8.39
C SER A 82 8.94 -14.85 7.42
N VAL A 83 7.76 -15.31 7.82
CA VAL A 83 6.58 -15.45 6.95
C VAL A 83 6.17 -14.13 6.29
N ASN A 84 6.27 -13.03 7.03
CA ASN A 84 5.87 -11.69 6.58
C ASN A 84 7.03 -10.88 6.00
N LEU A 85 8.21 -11.46 5.77
CA LEU A 85 9.38 -10.71 5.29
C LEU A 85 9.11 -10.01 3.94
N TYR A 86 8.49 -10.70 2.99
CA TYR A 86 8.17 -10.11 1.68
C TYR A 86 7.07 -9.03 1.79
N LEU A 87 6.09 -9.18 2.69
CA LEU A 87 5.11 -8.13 2.98
C LEU A 87 5.76 -6.86 3.54
N LEU A 88 6.73 -7.03 4.44
CA LEU A 88 7.52 -5.92 4.96
C LEU A 88 8.39 -5.30 3.85
N THR A 89 8.97 -6.12 2.98
CA THR A 89 9.75 -5.65 1.82
C THR A 89 8.89 -4.77 0.90
N LEU A 90 7.68 -5.22 0.55
CA LEU A 90 6.70 -4.43 -0.22
C LEU A 90 6.38 -3.09 0.46
N LEU A 91 6.03 -3.11 1.75
CA LEU A 91 5.72 -1.92 2.54
C LEU A 91 6.84 -0.87 2.52
N ILE A 92 8.09 -1.34 2.60
CA ILE A 92 9.28 -0.48 2.54
C ILE A 92 9.45 0.10 1.13
N SER A 93 9.32 -0.74 0.10
CA SER A 93 9.50 -0.39 -1.32
C SER A 93 8.55 0.70 -1.79
N VAL A 94 7.27 0.58 -1.44
CA VAL A 94 6.23 1.56 -1.78
C VAL A 94 6.56 2.95 -1.20
N GLY A 95 7.28 3.02 -0.09
CA GLY A 95 7.78 4.28 0.47
C GLY A 95 8.74 5.02 -0.46
N PHE A 96 9.55 4.30 -1.25
CA PHE A 96 10.48 4.88 -2.22
C PHE A 96 9.79 5.39 -3.50
N LEU A 97 8.65 4.81 -3.89
CA LEU A 97 7.88 5.29 -5.05
C LEU A 97 7.51 6.77 -4.92
N LYS A 98 7.29 7.24 -3.69
CA LYS A 98 7.02 8.65 -3.39
C LYS A 98 8.13 9.59 -3.88
N LEU A 99 9.40 9.16 -3.87
CA LEU A 99 10.54 10.00 -4.25
C LEU A 99 10.53 10.32 -5.75
N ILE A 100 9.96 9.42 -6.56
CA ILE A 100 9.96 9.54 -8.02
C ILE A 100 8.70 10.29 -8.49
N THR A 101 7.62 10.26 -7.70
CA THR A 101 6.35 10.94 -7.99
C THR A 101 6.30 12.33 -7.36
N THR A 102 7.20 13.24 -7.77
CA THR A 102 7.11 14.64 -7.35
C THR A 102 6.37 15.46 -8.43
N PRO A 103 5.21 16.06 -8.12
CA PRO A 103 4.49 16.83 -9.13
C PRO A 103 5.30 18.06 -9.55
N LYS A 104 5.45 18.26 -10.86
CA LYS A 104 5.95 19.53 -11.40
C LYS A 104 5.04 20.66 -10.92
N LYS A 105 5.62 21.83 -10.63
CA LYS A 105 4.88 23.05 -10.27
C LYS A 105 4.15 23.57 -11.51
N ASP A 106 3.08 22.88 -11.90
CA ASP A 106 2.20 23.36 -12.95
C ASP A 106 1.25 24.40 -12.34
N LYS A 107 1.16 25.56 -13.01
CA LYS A 107 0.25 26.67 -12.68
C LYS A 107 -1.16 26.42 -13.22
N GLU A 108 -1.58 25.17 -13.36
CA GLU A 108 -2.91 24.84 -13.87
C GLU A 108 -3.95 25.11 -12.79
N GLU A 109 -5.01 25.83 -13.15
CA GLU A 109 -6.19 25.99 -12.30
C GLU A 109 -6.88 24.64 -12.09
N LEU A 110 -7.48 24.45 -10.92
CA LEU A 110 -8.19 23.21 -10.63
C LEU A 110 -9.45 23.14 -11.52
N PRO A 111 -9.64 22.07 -12.31
CA PRO A 111 -10.84 21.91 -13.11
C PRO A 111 -12.08 21.85 -12.21
N ARG A 112 -13.17 22.43 -12.68
CA ARG A 112 -14.41 22.55 -11.91
C ARG A 112 -15.54 21.68 -12.47
N GLY A 113 -16.45 21.26 -11.59
CA GLY A 113 -17.73 20.67 -11.93
C GLY A 113 -17.79 19.15 -11.83
N LYS A 114 -18.94 18.60 -12.21
CA LYS A 114 -19.25 17.16 -12.09
C LYS A 114 -18.28 16.24 -12.86
N ILE A 115 -17.83 16.65 -14.04
CA ILE A 115 -16.82 15.88 -14.79
C ILE A 115 -15.50 15.85 -14.02
N SER A 116 -15.16 16.95 -13.36
CA SER A 116 -13.96 17.06 -12.52
C SER A 116 -14.04 16.12 -11.31
N PHE A 117 -15.23 15.93 -10.72
CA PHE A 117 -15.47 14.92 -9.68
C PHE A 117 -15.11 13.52 -10.16
N ILE A 118 -15.67 13.09 -11.31
CA ILE A 118 -15.45 11.74 -11.84
C ILE A 118 -13.97 11.55 -12.21
N LYS A 119 -13.37 12.54 -12.88
CA LYS A 119 -11.95 12.54 -13.20
C LYS A 119 -11.09 12.44 -11.94
N THR A 120 -11.40 13.20 -10.90
CA THR A 120 -10.64 13.12 -9.64
C THR A 120 -10.77 11.75 -9.00
N TYR A 121 -11.98 11.18 -8.95
CA TYR A 121 -12.20 9.84 -8.41
C TYR A 121 -11.38 8.79 -9.16
N LEU A 122 -11.54 8.72 -10.48
CA LEU A 122 -10.82 7.75 -11.32
C LEU A 122 -9.31 7.99 -11.28
N GLY A 123 -8.88 9.24 -11.24
CA GLY A 123 -7.49 9.62 -11.12
C GLY A 123 -6.86 9.08 -9.85
N VAL A 124 -7.48 9.36 -8.70
CA VAL A 124 -6.99 8.90 -7.40
C VAL A 124 -7.03 7.38 -7.32
N HIS A 125 -8.07 6.74 -7.85
CA HIS A 125 -8.17 5.28 -7.92
C HIS A 125 -7.04 4.68 -8.76
N LEU A 126 -6.84 5.16 -9.99
CA LEU A 126 -5.77 4.67 -10.86
C LEU A 126 -4.38 4.92 -10.26
N PHE A 127 -4.12 6.11 -9.70
CA PHE A 127 -2.85 6.39 -9.02
C PHE A 127 -2.67 5.54 -7.78
N GLY A 128 -3.68 5.52 -6.91
CA GLY A 128 -3.68 4.80 -5.65
C GLY A 128 -3.42 3.31 -5.87
N SER A 129 -4.04 2.74 -6.90
CA SER A 129 -3.85 1.34 -7.31
C SER A 129 -2.40 0.97 -7.66
N ILE A 130 -1.49 1.92 -7.88
CA ILE A 130 -0.08 1.63 -8.22
C ILE A 130 0.89 2.23 -7.19
N ILE A 131 0.76 3.52 -6.89
CA ILE A 131 1.69 4.25 -6.01
C ILE A 131 1.16 4.42 -4.57
N ASN A 132 0.05 3.75 -4.25
CA ASN A 132 -0.51 3.61 -2.90
C ASN A 132 -0.82 4.98 -2.24
N LEU A 133 -0.71 5.09 -0.90
CA LEU A 133 -1.07 6.28 -0.11
C LEU A 133 -0.39 7.56 -0.60
N SER A 134 0.75 7.45 -1.26
CA SER A 134 1.43 8.58 -1.90
C SER A 134 0.55 9.27 -2.95
N ALA A 135 -0.31 8.54 -3.67
CA ALA A 135 -1.30 9.11 -4.59
C ALA A 135 -2.29 10.02 -3.86
N LEU A 136 -2.85 9.53 -2.75
CA LEU A 136 -3.81 10.27 -1.94
C LEU A 136 -3.19 11.58 -1.46
N LEU A 137 -1.97 11.52 -0.91
CA LEU A 137 -1.26 12.70 -0.42
C LEU A 137 -0.89 13.66 -1.55
N LEU A 138 -0.41 13.16 -2.70
CA LEU A 138 -0.05 13.97 -3.85
C LEU A 138 -1.25 14.75 -4.40
N VAL A 139 -2.39 14.08 -4.54
CA VAL A 139 -3.63 14.70 -5.02
C VAL A 139 -4.17 15.69 -3.98
N ALA A 140 -4.20 15.29 -2.71
CA ALA A 140 -4.64 16.15 -1.60
C ALA A 140 -3.78 17.42 -1.53
N ASP A 141 -2.46 17.31 -1.56
CA ASP A 141 -1.53 18.45 -1.52
C ASP A 141 -1.73 19.40 -2.70
N LYS A 142 -1.97 18.86 -3.91
CA LYS A 142 -2.26 19.70 -5.09
C LYS A 142 -3.58 20.46 -4.93
N MET A 143 -4.59 19.83 -4.34
CA MET A 143 -5.90 20.44 -4.08
C MET A 143 -5.90 21.38 -2.86
N TYR A 144 -4.96 21.21 -1.92
CA TYR A 144 -4.86 21.98 -0.66
C TYR A 144 -4.23 23.38 -0.82
N LYS A 145 -3.78 23.78 -2.02
CA LYS A 145 -2.94 24.98 -2.21
C LYS A 145 -3.58 26.34 -1.89
N LYS A 146 -4.91 26.49 -1.91
CA LYS A 146 -5.60 27.79 -1.68
C LYS A 146 -6.64 27.80 -0.54
N ALA A 147 -7.12 26.63 -0.12
CA ALA A 147 -8.09 26.48 0.96
C ALA A 147 -8.03 25.06 1.53
N LYS A 148 -8.59 24.86 2.73
CA LYS A 148 -8.81 23.52 3.28
C LYS A 148 -9.66 22.70 2.31
N LEU A 149 -9.40 21.41 2.23
CA LEU A 149 -10.21 20.50 1.44
C LEU A 149 -11.68 20.57 1.90
N SER A 150 -12.59 20.68 0.94
CA SER A 150 -14.03 20.62 1.23
C SER A 150 -14.42 19.20 1.67
N PRO A 151 -15.53 19.04 2.39
CA PRO A 151 -16.02 17.71 2.78
C PRO A 151 -16.19 16.77 1.58
N LEU A 152 -16.69 17.28 0.45
CA LEU A 152 -16.84 16.50 -0.78
C LEU A 152 -15.49 16.05 -1.35
N GLN A 153 -14.47 16.90 -1.34
CA GLN A 153 -13.12 16.51 -1.76
C GLN A 153 -12.56 15.42 -0.85
N ILE A 154 -12.73 15.52 0.48
CA ILE A 154 -12.29 14.49 1.42
C ILE A 154 -12.98 13.15 1.14
N ILE A 155 -14.31 13.16 0.92
CA ILE A 155 -15.09 11.96 0.56
C ILE A 155 -14.54 11.33 -0.72
N VAL A 156 -14.36 12.11 -1.79
CA VAL A 156 -13.86 11.61 -3.08
C VAL A 156 -12.49 10.99 -2.91
N LEU A 157 -11.56 11.71 -2.28
CA LEU A 157 -10.18 11.29 -2.12
C LEU A 157 -10.06 10.01 -1.27
N THR A 158 -10.73 9.97 -0.12
CA THR A 158 -10.63 8.82 0.79
C THR A 158 -11.35 7.59 0.24
N ARG A 159 -12.53 7.73 -0.38
CA ARG A 159 -13.29 6.58 -0.89
C ARG A 159 -12.71 5.99 -2.18
N SER A 160 -12.23 6.84 -3.09
CA SER A 160 -11.52 6.35 -4.29
C SER A 160 -10.29 5.53 -3.91
N PHE A 161 -9.44 6.07 -3.03
CA PHE A 161 -8.25 5.38 -2.54
C PHE A 161 -8.58 4.10 -1.74
N ALA A 162 -9.54 4.15 -0.82
CA ALA A 162 -9.88 2.98 0.00
C ALA A 162 -10.40 1.81 -0.85
N SER A 163 -11.11 2.09 -1.93
CA SER A 163 -11.63 1.07 -2.85
C SER A 163 -10.55 0.37 -3.68
N ASP A 164 -9.34 0.93 -3.80
CA ASP A 164 -8.22 0.27 -4.48
C ASP A 164 -7.79 -1.02 -3.77
N ALA A 165 -7.90 -1.04 -2.44
CA ALA A 165 -7.50 -2.18 -1.61
C ALA A 165 -8.31 -3.45 -1.89
N TYR A 166 -9.46 -3.34 -2.57
CA TYR A 166 -10.27 -4.49 -2.95
C TYR A 166 -9.65 -5.30 -4.10
N TRP A 167 -8.84 -4.69 -4.95
CA TRP A 167 -8.43 -5.33 -6.22
C TRP A 167 -6.95 -5.17 -6.56
N SER A 168 -6.32 -4.08 -6.14
CA SER A 168 -4.98 -3.76 -6.61
C SER A 168 -3.92 -4.71 -6.03
N PRO A 169 -3.07 -5.33 -6.88
CA PRO A 169 -1.98 -6.18 -6.42
C PRO A 169 -0.87 -5.40 -5.69
N PHE A 170 -0.82 -4.08 -5.87
CA PHE A 170 0.16 -3.18 -5.22
C PHE A 170 -0.20 -2.83 -3.77
N PHE A 171 -1.36 -3.30 -3.29
CA PHE A 171 -1.76 -3.15 -1.89
C PHE A 171 -1.32 -4.34 -1.05
N VAL A 172 -0.89 -4.03 0.17
CA VAL A 172 -0.47 -5.00 1.18
C VAL A 172 -1.59 -5.98 1.52
N ALA A 173 -2.85 -5.57 1.43
CA ALA A 173 -4.01 -6.43 1.62
C ALA A 173 -4.05 -7.59 0.61
N PHE A 174 -3.76 -7.31 -0.66
CA PHE A 174 -3.70 -8.32 -1.72
C PHE A 174 -2.55 -9.32 -1.45
N ALA A 175 -1.37 -8.78 -1.15
CA ALA A 175 -0.21 -9.58 -0.80
C ALA A 175 -0.44 -10.46 0.44
N ALA A 176 -1.14 -9.94 1.45
CA ALA A 176 -1.51 -10.68 2.65
C ALA A 176 -2.50 -11.81 2.32
N ALA A 177 -3.50 -11.55 1.47
CA ALA A 177 -4.43 -12.57 1.01
C ALA A 177 -3.71 -13.74 0.35
N LEU A 178 -2.76 -13.48 -0.56
CA LEU A 178 -1.96 -14.54 -1.20
C LEU A 178 -0.98 -15.23 -0.23
N THR A 179 -0.48 -14.51 0.78
CA THR A 179 0.44 -15.10 1.78
C THR A 179 -0.27 -16.09 2.69
N TYR A 180 -1.50 -15.78 3.11
CA TYR A 180 -2.26 -16.60 4.06
C TYR A 180 -3.23 -17.59 3.39
N ALA A 181 -3.59 -17.38 2.13
CA ALA A 181 -4.41 -18.28 1.34
C ALA A 181 -3.73 -18.52 -0.03
N PRO A 182 -2.64 -19.32 -0.07
CA PRO A 182 -1.79 -19.48 -1.26
C PRO A 182 -2.48 -20.15 -2.45
N ASN A 183 -3.61 -20.83 -2.21
CA ASN A 183 -4.41 -21.47 -3.26
C ASN A 183 -5.41 -20.50 -3.92
N LEU A 184 -5.44 -19.22 -3.49
CA LEU A 184 -6.28 -18.23 -4.13
C LEU A 184 -5.72 -17.87 -5.51
N ASN A 185 -6.61 -17.86 -6.49
CA ASN A 185 -6.29 -17.38 -7.81
C ASN A 185 -6.25 -15.83 -7.82
N ALA A 186 -5.11 -15.26 -8.19
CA ALA A 186 -4.91 -13.80 -8.24
C ALA A 186 -5.90 -13.10 -9.18
N PHE A 187 -6.20 -13.70 -10.33
CA PHE A 187 -7.17 -13.17 -11.28
C PHE A 187 -8.59 -13.12 -10.69
N SER A 188 -8.99 -14.12 -9.90
CA SER A 188 -10.27 -14.09 -9.19
C SER A 188 -10.33 -12.93 -8.19
N ILE A 189 -9.28 -12.73 -7.38
CA ILE A 189 -9.23 -11.61 -6.43
C ILE A 189 -9.34 -10.26 -7.15
N ILE A 190 -8.56 -10.07 -8.22
CA ILE A 190 -8.59 -8.85 -9.03
C ILE A 190 -10.00 -8.64 -9.60
N SER A 191 -10.58 -9.66 -10.24
CA SER A 191 -11.88 -9.55 -10.92
C SER A 191 -13.01 -9.21 -9.96
N PHE A 192 -13.16 -9.97 -8.86
CA PHE A 192 -14.18 -9.68 -7.84
C PHE A 192 -13.92 -8.34 -7.15
N GLY A 193 -12.66 -8.05 -6.85
CA GLY A 193 -12.24 -6.77 -6.28
C GLY A 193 -12.64 -5.58 -7.14
N THR A 194 -12.41 -5.65 -8.45
CA THR A 194 -12.76 -4.58 -9.38
C THR A 194 -14.27 -4.37 -9.44
N VAL A 195 -15.07 -5.44 -9.41
CA VAL A 195 -16.54 -5.34 -9.32
C VAL A 195 -16.95 -4.62 -8.04
N ILE A 196 -16.37 -4.99 -6.90
CA ILE A 196 -16.65 -4.34 -5.60
C ILE A 196 -16.22 -2.87 -5.62
N ALA A 197 -15.06 -2.54 -6.19
CA ALA A 197 -14.59 -1.17 -6.35
C ALA A 197 -15.53 -0.34 -7.22
N PHE A 198 -16.06 -0.91 -8.30
CA PHE A 198 -17.04 -0.25 -9.16
C PHE A 198 -18.36 0.00 -8.42
N ILE A 199 -18.83 -0.96 -7.62
CA ILE A 199 -20.01 -0.79 -6.76
C ILE A 199 -19.76 0.33 -5.73
N ALA A 200 -18.57 0.37 -5.12
CA ALA A 200 -18.20 1.42 -4.17
C ALA A 200 -18.17 2.82 -4.80
N PHE A 201 -17.69 2.93 -6.05
CA PHE A 201 -17.80 4.16 -6.84
C PHE A 201 -19.26 4.55 -7.05
N PHE A 202 -20.11 3.61 -7.48
CA PHE A 202 -21.51 3.88 -7.77
C PHE A 202 -22.28 4.33 -6.52
N ILE A 203 -22.07 3.65 -5.38
CA ILE A 203 -22.64 4.06 -4.09
C ILE A 203 -22.20 5.47 -3.73
N THR A 204 -20.90 5.77 -3.88
CA THR A 204 -20.36 7.11 -3.59
C THR A 204 -20.98 8.18 -4.48
N TYR A 205 -21.11 7.90 -5.78
CA TYR A 205 -21.69 8.83 -6.74
C TYR A 205 -23.18 9.08 -6.47
N LEU A 206 -23.96 8.02 -6.19
CA LEU A 206 -25.37 8.15 -5.82
C LEU A 206 -25.58 8.92 -4.52
N GLU A 207 -24.76 8.66 -3.50
CA GLU A 207 -24.80 9.39 -2.23
C GLU A 207 -24.53 10.88 -2.45
N VAL A 208 -23.52 11.22 -3.24
CA VAL A 208 -23.15 12.61 -3.52
C VAL A 208 -24.26 13.34 -4.28
N ILE A 209 -24.89 12.71 -5.28
CA ILE A 209 -25.99 13.32 -6.04
C ILE A 209 -27.25 13.51 -5.18
N LYS A 210 -27.56 12.54 -4.31
CA LYS A 210 -28.72 12.63 -3.42
C LYS A 210 -28.53 13.60 -2.25
N SER A 211 -27.28 13.89 -1.90
CA SER A 211 -26.92 14.82 -0.84
C SER A 211 -27.04 16.27 -1.29
N LYS A 212 -27.00 17.23 -0.34
CA LYS A 212 -26.97 18.67 -0.63
C LYS A 212 -25.61 19.17 -1.16
N PHE A 213 -24.79 18.29 -1.74
CA PHE A 213 -23.49 18.69 -2.27
C PHE A 213 -23.67 19.30 -3.66
N ASP A 214 -23.10 20.49 -3.87
CA ASP A 214 -23.06 21.12 -5.18
C ASP A 214 -21.86 20.58 -5.99
N LEU A 215 -22.15 19.67 -6.92
CA LEU A 215 -21.16 19.09 -7.82
C LEU A 215 -20.62 20.11 -8.83
N ASP A 216 -21.37 21.15 -9.15
CA ASP A 216 -20.94 22.17 -10.11
C ASP A 216 -19.93 23.14 -9.51
N SER A 217 -19.86 23.25 -8.18
CA SER A 217 -18.79 23.93 -7.45
C SER A 217 -17.62 23.04 -7.02
N PHE A 218 -17.62 21.76 -7.40
CA PHE A 218 -16.49 20.87 -7.09
C PHE A 218 -15.23 21.27 -7.85
N TYR A 219 -14.14 21.57 -7.13
CA TYR A 219 -12.80 21.70 -7.69
C TYR A 219 -12.07 20.38 -7.56
N GLY A 220 -11.59 19.84 -8.68
CA GLY A 220 -10.95 18.53 -8.76
C GLY A 220 -9.48 18.58 -9.12
N TYR A 221 -8.87 17.41 -9.18
CA TYR A 221 -7.47 17.25 -9.56
C TYR A 221 -7.32 17.38 -11.09
N PRO A 222 -6.40 18.24 -11.59
CA PRO A 222 -6.08 18.32 -13.00
C PRO A 222 -5.29 17.08 -13.41
N LEU A 223 -6.01 16.06 -13.86
CA LEU A 223 -5.40 14.87 -14.45
C LEU A 223 -4.75 15.22 -15.78
N SER A 224 -3.45 14.95 -15.89
CA SER A 224 -2.73 14.95 -17.17
C SER A 224 -2.12 13.59 -17.43
N LEU A 225 -2.03 13.18 -18.70
CA LEU A 225 -1.38 11.92 -19.08
C LEU A 225 0.09 11.86 -18.64
N GLN A 226 0.75 13.02 -18.54
CA GLN A 226 2.12 13.12 -18.03
C GLN A 226 2.23 12.66 -16.57
N THR A 227 1.21 12.91 -15.75
CA THR A 227 1.20 12.42 -14.37
C THR A 227 1.01 10.90 -14.28
N LEU A 228 0.31 10.29 -15.26
CA LEU A 228 -0.01 8.85 -15.29
C LEU A 228 1.11 7.97 -15.87
N TYR A 229 2.04 8.53 -16.64
CA TYR A 229 3.06 7.77 -17.36
C TYR A 229 3.89 6.86 -16.45
N LEU A 230 4.49 7.42 -15.38
CA LEU A 230 5.41 6.67 -14.53
C LEU A 230 4.73 5.49 -13.80
N PRO A 231 3.57 5.67 -13.12
CA PRO A 231 2.83 4.54 -12.55
C PRO A 231 2.48 3.46 -13.57
N LEU A 232 1.99 3.86 -14.75
CA LEU A 232 1.62 2.88 -15.79
C LEU A 232 2.82 2.09 -16.29
N VAL A 233 3.98 2.73 -16.46
CA VAL A 233 5.23 2.06 -16.83
C VAL A 233 5.69 1.08 -15.76
N LEU A 234 5.62 1.46 -14.47
CA LEU A 234 5.91 0.55 -13.36
C LEU A 234 4.99 -0.68 -13.39
N ALA A 235 3.68 -0.46 -13.50
CA ALA A 235 2.71 -1.56 -13.56
C ALA A 235 2.97 -2.47 -14.78
N PHE A 236 3.28 -1.88 -15.93
CA PHE A 236 3.63 -2.62 -17.14
C PHE A 236 4.87 -3.51 -16.94
N PHE A 237 5.94 -2.99 -16.32
CA PHE A 237 7.13 -3.80 -16.03
C PHE A 237 6.84 -4.93 -15.05
N VAL A 238 6.04 -4.69 -14.00
CA VAL A 238 5.64 -5.74 -13.04
C VAL A 238 4.86 -6.85 -13.75
N LEU A 239 3.86 -6.48 -14.56
CA LEU A 239 3.02 -7.44 -15.28
C LEU A 239 3.81 -8.24 -16.31
N ILE A 240 4.67 -7.60 -17.09
CA ILE A 240 5.52 -8.30 -18.07
C ILE A 240 6.49 -9.24 -17.37
N THR A 241 7.14 -8.78 -16.31
CA THR A 241 8.10 -9.62 -15.60
C THR A 241 7.41 -10.84 -14.99
N HIS A 242 6.20 -10.67 -14.44
CA HIS A 242 5.41 -11.80 -13.94
C HIS A 242 4.96 -12.76 -15.05
N TYR A 243 4.57 -12.23 -16.21
CA TYR A 243 4.19 -13.05 -17.36
C TYR A 243 5.38 -13.87 -17.91
N LEU A 244 6.58 -13.28 -17.93
CA LEU A 244 7.79 -13.97 -18.40
C LEU A 244 8.36 -14.95 -17.36
N TYR A 245 8.13 -14.68 -16.07
CA TYR A 245 8.65 -15.46 -14.95
C TYR A 245 7.55 -15.74 -13.93
N GLU A 246 6.68 -16.72 -14.23
CA GLU A 246 5.53 -17.07 -13.39
C GLU A 246 5.92 -17.50 -11.96
N ASP A 247 7.11 -18.09 -11.81
CA ASP A 247 7.68 -18.50 -10.51
C ASP A 247 8.08 -17.32 -9.61
N PHE A 248 8.20 -16.12 -10.20
CA PHE A 248 8.55 -14.94 -9.43
C PHE A 248 7.40 -14.48 -8.56
N LYS A 249 7.70 -14.30 -7.28
CA LYS A 249 6.73 -13.79 -6.31
C LYS A 249 6.33 -12.37 -6.72
N ILE A 250 5.07 -12.19 -7.10
CA ILE A 250 4.51 -10.88 -7.50
C ILE A 250 4.83 -9.79 -6.47
N ILE A 251 4.71 -10.12 -5.17
CA ILE A 251 5.01 -9.22 -4.05
C ILE A 251 6.46 -8.69 -4.03
N LEU A 252 7.40 -9.38 -4.68
CA LEU A 252 8.79 -8.96 -4.80
C LEU A 252 9.05 -8.17 -6.09
N LEU A 253 8.24 -8.41 -7.13
CA LEU A 253 8.30 -7.63 -8.38
C LEU A 253 7.81 -6.21 -8.17
N ILE A 254 6.83 -6.04 -7.28
CA ILE A 254 6.29 -4.75 -6.83
C ILE A 254 7.27 -4.07 -5.87
#